data_AF-A0A929QK71-F1
#
_entry.id   AF-A0A929QK71-F1
#
_cell.length_a   1.000
_cell.length_b   1.000
_cell.length_c   1.000
_cell.angle_alpha   90.00
_cell.angle_beta   90.00
_cell.angle_gamma   90.00
#
_symmetry.space_group_name_H-M   'P 1'
#
loop_
_entity.id
_entity.type
_entity.pdbx_description
1 polymer ?
#
loop_
_entity_poly.entity_id
_entity_poly.type
_entity_poly.pdbx_seq_one_letter_code
_entity_poly.pdbx_strand_id
1 'polypeptide(L)'
;DIWDIVYKEFSLDSVPEIQKFSDNTLEFKDILTRISKFADEIECENFGDCFRKGLKALNEPENIEQNILNAPLMPKLNLALFTAASAADVFGGMGSWNDDAAGWAQHKKRGKEYDELSSELFTQMRKATLFAINEW
;
A
#
# COMPACT_ATOMS: atom_id res chain seq x y z
N ASP A 1 -7.02 -22.78 29.96
CA ASP A 1 -6.36 -22.95 28.65
C ASP A 1 -5.14 -22.06 28.56
N ILE A 2 -3.98 -22.64 28.76
CA ILE A 2 -2.68 -21.98 28.61
C ILE A 2 -2.03 -22.66 27.41
N TRP A 3 -1.71 -21.91 26.38
CA TRP A 3 -1.10 -22.45 25.15
C TRP A 3 0.33 -22.91 25.44
N ASP A 4 0.62 -24.18 25.17
CA ASP A 4 2.00 -24.69 25.11
C ASP A 4 2.63 -24.25 23.79
N ILE A 5 3.64 -23.38 23.86
CA ILE A 5 4.40 -22.90 22.70
C ILE A 5 5.79 -23.53 22.74
N VAL A 6 6.15 -24.26 21.68
CA VAL A 6 7.48 -24.84 21.50
C VAL A 6 8.23 -24.05 20.43
N TYR A 7 9.39 -23.50 20.79
CA TYR A 7 10.29 -22.84 19.85
C TYR A 7 11.34 -23.83 19.33
N LYS A 8 11.64 -23.74 18.04
CA LYS A 8 12.79 -24.38 17.39
C LYS A 8 13.60 -23.33 16.67
N GLU A 9 14.92 -23.35 16.87
CA GLU A 9 15.85 -22.59 16.04
C GLU A 9 16.37 -23.46 14.90
N PHE A 10 16.75 -22.80 13.81
CA PHE A 10 17.46 -23.41 12.70
C PHE A 10 18.64 -22.51 12.34
N SER A 11 19.81 -23.12 12.21
CA SER A 11 20.99 -22.45 11.67
C SER A 11 20.85 -22.31 10.15
N LEU A 12 21.03 -21.10 9.64
CA LEU A 12 21.18 -20.85 8.20
C LEU A 12 22.64 -21.09 7.81
N ASP A 13 22.87 -22.04 6.91
CA ASP A 13 24.22 -22.42 6.45
C ASP A 13 24.94 -21.31 5.65
N SER A 14 24.19 -20.32 5.16
CA SER A 14 24.69 -19.14 4.46
C SER A 14 23.75 -17.96 4.62
N VAL A 15 24.27 -16.73 4.52
CA VAL A 15 23.42 -15.53 4.39
C VAL A 15 22.59 -15.68 3.12
N PRO A 16 21.23 -15.66 3.19
CA PRO A 16 20.40 -15.69 2.00
C PRO A 16 20.73 -14.50 1.10
N GLU A 17 20.68 -14.69 -0.22
CA GLU A 17 20.76 -13.57 -1.14
C GLU A 17 19.59 -12.61 -0.84
N ILE A 18 19.90 -11.38 -0.43
CA ILE A 18 18.88 -10.39 -0.14
C ILE A 18 18.20 -10.05 -1.46
N GLN A 19 16.91 -10.35 -1.55
CA GLN A 19 16.11 -10.02 -2.72
C GLN A 19 16.13 -8.51 -2.92
N LYS A 20 16.56 -8.08 -4.11
CA LYS A 20 16.48 -6.68 -4.51
C LYS A 20 15.09 -6.35 -5.01
N PHE A 21 14.57 -5.22 -4.57
CA PHE A 21 13.29 -4.67 -5.02
C PHE A 21 13.53 -3.49 -5.97
N SER A 22 12.73 -3.40 -7.02
CA SER A 22 12.79 -2.31 -7.99
C SER A 22 11.85 -1.18 -7.57
N ASP A 23 12.26 0.06 -7.83
CA ASP A 23 11.39 1.24 -7.75
C ASP A 23 10.19 1.07 -8.70
N ASN A 24 8.97 1.21 -8.16
CA ASN A 24 7.71 1.10 -8.88
C ASN A 24 6.88 2.40 -8.82
N THR A 25 7.53 3.56 -8.61
CA THR A 25 6.86 4.85 -8.40
C THR A 25 5.89 5.21 -9.54
N LEU A 26 6.26 4.95 -10.79
CA LEU A 26 5.42 5.30 -11.94
C LEU A 26 4.15 4.45 -11.99
N GLU A 27 4.28 3.13 -11.85
CA GLU A 27 3.16 2.20 -11.80
C GLU A 27 2.27 2.46 -10.59
N PHE A 28 2.86 2.83 -9.45
CA PHE A 28 2.09 3.12 -8.26
C PHE A 28 1.28 4.42 -8.41
N LYS A 29 1.84 5.46 -9.02
CA LYS A 29 1.08 6.68 -9.38
C LYS A 29 -0.04 6.39 -10.36
N ASP A 30 0.19 5.55 -11.37
CA ASP A 30 -0.84 5.17 -12.34
C ASP A 30 -2.05 4.52 -11.65
N ILE A 31 -1.81 3.46 -10.85
CA ILE A 31 -2.91 2.75 -10.20
C ILE A 31 -3.64 3.62 -9.18
N LEU A 32 -2.92 4.45 -8.39
CA LEU A 32 -3.57 5.36 -7.45
C LEU A 32 -4.48 6.37 -8.17
N THR A 33 -4.10 6.84 -9.35
CA THR A 33 -4.91 7.75 -10.17
C THR A 33 -6.16 7.07 -10.69
N ARG A 34 -6.01 5.87 -11.25
CA ARG A 34 -7.12 5.08 -11.81
C ARG A 34 -8.10 4.67 -10.72
N ILE A 35 -7.61 4.15 -9.59
CA ILE A 35 -8.46 3.67 -8.51
C ILE A 35 -9.10 4.82 -7.72
N SER A 36 -8.46 5.99 -7.61
CA SER A 36 -9.12 7.18 -7.04
C SER A 36 -10.33 7.62 -7.86
N LYS A 37 -10.17 7.64 -9.19
CA LYS A 37 -11.27 7.98 -10.09
C LYS A 37 -12.38 6.94 -10.01
N PHE A 38 -12.02 5.66 -10.00
CA PHE A 38 -12.98 4.57 -9.86
C PHE A 38 -13.78 4.69 -8.55
N ALA A 39 -13.11 4.99 -7.42
CA ALA A 39 -13.75 5.19 -6.14
C ALA A 39 -14.80 6.32 -6.17
N ASP A 40 -14.48 7.45 -6.81
CA ASP A 40 -15.45 8.54 -6.98
C ASP A 40 -16.66 8.10 -7.84
N GLU A 41 -16.41 7.34 -8.92
CA GLU A 41 -17.48 6.87 -9.82
C GLU A 41 -18.43 5.83 -9.16
N ILE A 42 -17.94 5.10 -8.16
CA ILE A 42 -18.75 4.16 -7.38
C ILE A 42 -19.35 4.76 -6.10
N GLU A 43 -19.26 6.09 -5.90
CA GLU A 43 -19.79 6.81 -4.72
C GLU A 43 -19.09 6.39 -3.42
N CYS A 44 -17.76 6.24 -3.50
CA CYS A 44 -16.87 5.83 -2.42
C CYS A 44 -15.71 6.84 -2.27
N GLU A 45 -16.03 8.14 -2.30
CA GLU A 45 -15.07 9.25 -2.38
C GLU A 45 -14.10 9.30 -1.19
N ASN A 46 -14.52 8.80 -0.02
CA ASN A 46 -13.67 8.68 1.16
C ASN A 46 -12.43 7.82 0.90
N PHE A 47 -12.56 6.75 0.10
CA PHE A 47 -11.42 5.95 -0.34
C PHE A 47 -10.65 6.65 -1.47
N GLY A 48 -11.37 7.33 -2.37
CA GLY A 48 -10.76 8.22 -3.38
C GLY A 48 -9.77 9.21 -2.74
N ASP A 49 -10.14 9.80 -1.60
CA ASP A 49 -9.28 10.71 -0.84
C ASP A 49 -8.04 10.04 -0.27
N CYS A 50 -8.14 8.80 0.20
CA CYS A 50 -6.98 8.01 0.63
C CYS A 50 -5.98 7.82 -0.51
N PHE A 51 -6.45 7.44 -1.70
CA PHE A 51 -5.61 7.25 -2.88
C PHE A 51 -4.98 8.56 -3.37
N ARG A 52 -5.75 9.67 -3.36
CA ARG A 52 -5.24 11.01 -3.66
C ARG A 52 -4.17 11.48 -2.66
N LYS A 53 -4.32 11.16 -1.36
CA LYS A 53 -3.27 11.42 -0.35
C LYS A 53 -1.99 10.67 -0.69
N GLY A 54 -2.09 9.41 -1.12
CA GLY A 54 -0.94 8.63 -1.59
C GLY A 54 -0.26 9.26 -2.81
N LEU A 55 -1.03 9.69 -3.81
CA LEU A 55 -0.51 10.43 -4.96
C LEU A 55 0.22 11.71 -4.56
N LYS A 56 -0.36 12.48 -3.65
CA LYS A 56 0.24 13.71 -3.15
C LYS A 56 1.61 13.42 -2.52
N ALA A 57 1.72 12.39 -1.69
CA ALA A 57 2.99 11.98 -1.10
C ALA A 57 4.06 11.65 -2.17
N LEU A 58 3.69 10.94 -3.25
CA LEU A 58 4.62 10.61 -4.34
C LEU A 58 4.97 11.79 -5.26
N ASN A 59 4.15 12.84 -5.29
CA ASN A 59 4.38 14.02 -6.12
C ASN A 59 5.11 15.14 -5.38
N GLU A 60 4.94 15.19 -4.06
CA GLU A 60 5.47 16.24 -3.18
C GLU A 60 6.26 15.62 -2.00
N PRO A 61 7.29 14.79 -2.26
CA PRO A 61 8.03 14.07 -1.21
C PRO A 61 8.73 15.01 -0.21
N GLU A 62 9.00 16.25 -0.61
CA GLU A 62 9.55 17.30 0.25
C GLU A 62 8.61 17.81 1.34
N ASN A 63 7.30 17.60 1.18
CA ASN A 63 6.27 18.03 2.13
C ASN A 63 5.98 16.97 3.21
N ILE A 64 6.65 15.82 3.18
CA ILE A 64 6.44 14.75 4.14
C ILE A 64 7.38 14.94 5.33
N GLU A 65 6.80 15.17 6.51
CA GLU A 65 7.55 15.26 7.76
C GLU A 65 7.92 13.86 8.28
N GLN A 66 9.20 13.66 8.65
CA GLN A 66 9.65 12.47 9.36
C GLN A 66 9.68 12.74 10.86
N ASN A 67 8.56 12.49 11.54
CA ASN A 67 8.40 12.80 12.97
C ASN A 67 8.62 11.58 13.89
N ILE A 68 9.41 10.59 13.49
CA ILE A 68 9.69 9.41 14.33
C ILE A 68 10.98 9.64 15.13
N LEU A 69 10.82 9.96 16.42
CA LEU A 69 11.93 10.13 17.35
C LEU A 69 12.77 8.84 17.39
N ASN A 70 14.08 8.95 17.11
CA ASN A 70 15.07 7.86 17.12
C ASN A 70 15.01 6.81 15.98
N ALA A 71 14.24 7.04 14.91
CA ALA A 71 14.37 6.23 13.68
C ALA A 71 15.40 6.85 12.72
N PRO A 72 16.17 6.05 11.95
CA PRO A 72 16.98 6.61 10.88
C PRO A 72 16.09 7.32 9.86
N LEU A 73 16.54 8.48 9.37
CA LEU A 73 15.80 9.24 8.37
C LEU A 73 15.78 8.46 7.06
N MET A 74 14.60 7.99 6.64
CA MET A 74 14.41 7.34 5.35
C MET A 74 14.78 8.32 4.23
N PRO A 75 15.40 7.87 3.12
CA PRO A 75 15.52 8.69 1.93
C PRO A 75 14.14 9.17 1.46
N LYS A 76 14.10 10.35 0.83
CA LYS A 76 12.83 10.99 0.44
C LYS A 76 11.94 10.09 -0.41
N LEU A 77 12.52 9.35 -1.35
CA LEU A 77 11.79 8.43 -2.21
C LEU A 77 11.16 7.29 -1.40
N ASN A 78 11.95 6.64 -0.54
CA ASN A 78 11.51 5.56 0.34
C ASN A 78 10.40 6.02 1.28
N LEU A 79 10.58 7.19 1.92
CA LEU A 79 9.56 7.81 2.75
C LEU A 79 8.26 8.06 1.96
N ALA A 80 8.36 8.59 0.75
CA ALA A 80 7.20 8.89 -0.08
C ALA A 80 6.45 7.62 -0.49
N LEU A 81 7.17 6.57 -0.90
CA LEU A 81 6.59 5.27 -1.23
C LEU A 81 5.93 4.62 -0.01
N PHE A 82 6.58 4.66 1.16
CA PHE A 82 6.01 4.13 2.39
C PHE A 82 4.76 4.91 2.83
N THR A 83 4.80 6.25 2.75
CA THR A 83 3.67 7.13 3.09
C THR A 83 2.50 6.89 2.13
N ALA A 84 2.78 6.72 0.84
CA ALA A 84 1.77 6.44 -0.16
C ALA A 84 1.13 5.05 0.03
N ALA A 85 1.94 4.03 0.30
CA ALA A 85 1.46 2.69 0.63
C ALA A 85 0.58 2.72 1.89
N SER A 86 1.02 3.40 2.95
CA SER A 86 0.27 3.54 4.20
C SER A 86 -1.07 4.27 4.00
N ALA A 87 -1.11 5.30 3.16
CA ALA A 87 -2.34 6.01 2.84
C ALA A 87 -3.32 5.17 2.02
N ALA A 88 -2.81 4.29 1.16
CA ALA A 88 -3.61 3.43 0.28
C ALA A 88 -4.03 2.08 0.91
N ASP A 89 -3.55 1.77 2.12
CA ASP A 89 -3.89 0.54 2.84
C ASP A 89 -5.28 0.62 3.47
N VAL A 90 -6.31 0.41 2.63
CA VAL A 90 -7.74 0.54 2.99
C VAL A 90 -8.46 -0.81 3.04
N PHE A 91 -7.72 -1.91 3.03
CA PHE A 91 -8.25 -3.26 2.86
C PHE A 91 -8.72 -3.94 4.17
N GLY A 92 -8.49 -3.32 5.33
CA GLY A 92 -8.79 -3.90 6.64
C GLY A 92 -9.91 -3.18 7.41
N GLY A 93 -10.58 -3.92 8.30
CA GLY A 93 -11.66 -3.41 9.17
C GLY A 93 -13.06 -3.56 8.57
N MET A 94 -14.10 -3.22 9.34
CA MET A 94 -15.49 -3.18 8.87
C MET A 94 -15.75 -1.89 8.09
N GLY A 95 -16.44 -2.00 6.95
CA GLY A 95 -16.64 -0.87 6.04
C GLY A 95 -15.37 -0.52 5.28
N SER A 96 -14.49 -1.52 5.10
CA SER A 96 -13.25 -1.38 4.35
C SER A 96 -13.53 -1.32 2.85
N TRP A 97 -12.47 -1.12 2.07
CA TRP A 97 -12.54 -1.24 0.62
C TRP A 97 -13.03 -2.62 0.15
N ASN A 98 -12.75 -3.67 0.92
CA ASN A 98 -13.21 -5.04 0.64
C ASN A 98 -14.68 -5.29 1.02
N ASP A 99 -15.30 -4.36 1.75
CA ASP A 99 -16.69 -4.46 2.17
C ASP A 99 -17.56 -3.49 1.35
N ASP A 100 -17.49 -2.20 1.68
CA ASP A 100 -18.42 -1.19 1.19
C ASP A 100 -18.18 -0.91 -0.30
N ALA A 101 -16.92 -0.66 -0.69
CA ALA A 101 -16.59 -0.39 -2.08
C ALA A 101 -16.81 -1.62 -2.98
N ALA A 102 -16.52 -2.83 -2.48
CA ALA A 102 -16.85 -4.07 -3.18
C ALA A 102 -18.37 -4.19 -3.41
N GLY A 103 -19.19 -3.95 -2.39
CA GLY A 103 -20.64 -3.95 -2.49
C GLY A 103 -21.18 -2.94 -3.50
N TRP A 104 -20.69 -1.70 -3.44
CA TRP A 104 -21.06 -0.63 -4.38
C TRP A 104 -20.65 -0.92 -5.82
N ALA A 105 -19.45 -1.47 -6.03
CA ALA A 105 -18.99 -1.88 -7.35
C ALA A 105 -19.89 -2.97 -7.95
N GLN A 106 -20.31 -3.97 -7.15
CA GLN A 106 -21.26 -4.99 -7.61
C GLN A 106 -22.63 -4.39 -7.94
N HIS A 107 -23.17 -3.53 -7.08
CA HIS A 107 -24.44 -2.84 -7.31
C HIS A 107 -24.45 -2.05 -8.63
N LYS A 108 -23.32 -1.38 -8.94
CA LYS A 108 -23.11 -0.62 -10.17
C LYS A 108 -22.65 -1.46 -11.37
N LYS A 109 -22.61 -2.80 -11.25
CA LYS A 109 -22.17 -3.75 -12.30
C LYS A 109 -20.73 -3.55 -12.77
N ARG A 110 -19.84 -3.08 -11.88
CA ARG A 110 -18.41 -2.85 -12.12
C ARG A 110 -17.50 -3.77 -11.28
N GLY A 111 -18.04 -4.89 -10.78
CA GLY A 111 -17.29 -5.84 -9.95
C GLY A 111 -15.97 -6.31 -10.56
N LYS A 112 -15.96 -6.60 -11.87
CA LYS A 112 -14.73 -7.02 -12.56
C LYS A 112 -13.63 -5.94 -12.53
N GLU A 113 -14.01 -4.69 -12.77
CA GLU A 113 -13.06 -3.57 -12.75
C GLU A 113 -12.57 -3.29 -11.32
N TYR A 114 -13.44 -3.44 -10.32
CA TYR A 114 -13.05 -3.42 -8.92
C TYR A 114 -11.99 -4.48 -8.62
N ASP A 115 -12.19 -5.73 -9.03
CA ASP A 115 -11.25 -6.83 -8.77
C ASP A 115 -9.88 -6.56 -9.42
N GLU A 116 -9.88 -6.10 -10.67
CA GLU A 116 -8.66 -5.77 -11.42
C GLU A 116 -7.88 -4.62 -10.75
N LEU A 117 -8.54 -3.51 -10.44
CA LEU A 117 -7.91 -2.35 -9.81
C LEU A 117 -7.44 -2.65 -8.39
N SER A 118 -8.22 -3.39 -7.60
CA SER A 118 -7.89 -3.75 -6.22
C SER A 118 -6.68 -4.69 -6.17
N SER A 119 -6.63 -5.69 -7.05
CA SER A 119 -5.51 -6.62 -7.16
C SER A 119 -4.23 -5.91 -7.62
N GLU A 120 -4.34 -5.00 -8.59
CA GLU A 120 -3.22 -4.19 -9.06
C GLU A 120 -2.72 -3.26 -7.96
N LEU A 121 -3.61 -2.56 -7.25
CA LEU A 121 -3.27 -1.69 -6.12
C LEU A 121 -2.52 -2.48 -5.04
N PHE A 122 -3.07 -3.62 -4.62
CA PHE A 122 -2.45 -4.47 -3.59
C PHE A 122 -1.04 -4.92 -4.00
N THR A 123 -0.85 -5.25 -5.29
CA THR A 123 0.46 -5.63 -5.83
C THR A 123 1.45 -4.46 -5.78
N GLN A 124 1.04 -3.27 -6.24
CA GLN A 124 1.94 -2.10 -6.27
C GLN A 124 2.24 -1.57 -4.87
N MET A 125 1.27 -1.60 -3.96
CA MET A 125 1.44 -1.24 -2.55
C MET A 125 2.48 -2.14 -1.87
N ARG A 126 2.43 -3.46 -2.11
CA ARG A 126 3.41 -4.40 -1.57
C ARG A 126 4.81 -4.16 -2.13
N LYS A 127 4.93 -3.93 -3.44
CA LYS A 127 6.23 -3.59 -4.07
C LYS A 127 6.82 -2.30 -3.48
N ALA A 128 5.99 -1.26 -3.36
CA ALA A 128 6.40 0.03 -2.81
C ALA A 128 6.87 -0.10 -1.35
N THR A 129 6.15 -0.87 -0.54
CA THR A 129 6.52 -1.14 0.86
C THR A 129 7.85 -1.89 0.96
N LEU A 130 8.03 -2.93 0.14
CA LEU A 130 9.26 -3.73 0.13
C LEU A 130 10.47 -2.92 -0.33
N PHE A 131 10.33 -2.12 -1.39
CA PHE A 131 11.37 -1.19 -1.83
C PHE A 131 11.69 -0.16 -0.74
N ALA A 132 10.66 0.51 -0.22
CA ALA A 132 10.83 1.58 0.75
C ALA A 132 11.59 1.13 2.00
N ILE A 133 11.33 -0.09 2.48
CA ILE A 133 11.94 -0.60 3.72
C ILE A 133 13.34 -1.19 3.47
N ASN A 134 13.55 -1.89 2.35
CA ASN A 134 14.75 -2.71 2.17
C ASN A 134 15.83 -2.08 1.28
N GLU A 135 15.49 -1.06 0.48
CA GLU A 135 16.40 -0.47 -0.50
C GLU A 135 16.87 0.94 -0.07
N TRP A 136 17.61 1.03 1.04
CA TRP A 136 18.32 2.24 1.49
C TRP A 136 19.36 1.99 2.59
#